data_AF-F0IED5-F1
#
_entry.id   AF-F0IED5-F1
#
_cell.length_a   1.000
_cell.length_b   1.000
_cell.length_c   1.000
_cell.angle_alpha   90.00
_cell.angle_beta   90.00
_cell.angle_gamma   90.00
#
_symmetry.space_group_name_H-M   'P 1'
#
loop_
_entity.id
_entity.type
_entity.pdbx_description
1 polymer ?
#
loop_
_entity_poly.entity_id
_entity_poly.type
_entity_poly.pdbx_seq_one_letter_code
_entity_poly.pdbx_strand_id
1 'polypeptide(L)'
;MKKKYHFLVSLCIAFLWIACARVGSPTGGEQDKTPPKVLRTTPPNESVHFVGNRIRIYFDEYVVLKDIRKQLIISPPMKYFPEITPSGNAAKYIDIKILDTLKANTTYTFNFGKSIQDNNEGNPLNFFSYTLSTGDAIDSLTLKGNIKDAQSAKPDNYVNVMLYEVGEKFSDSIIYKERPTYVVNTLDSLTTFELTHLRAGKYMLVGMKDKDNNYLFDPKTDKIGFHKEFITLPTSDTTYTLTLFKEILPPKASRPFISGEKRISIGYQGEKDSIQIHPLSPLPTNFEWAIEKEPTKDTLWMWYNPQIKDSLKLQVKSDKVDTFNIKLRKIKHEKFTINTEYKGTSPTKEEIHFLSNIPIRTFDKNSIQITDKDSTQVDFQVKFTPNTSQVTLTLPVKEGEKYNLVAQNAFEDFYHQKSDTLKESFSAKRTEDFASLKISFKDSLHLPIIIELTDKDGKKVLYDQYVEHSASTYSFPFVKAGNYLLRIIEDTNHNKKWDTGNFLLKRQPENIRYFAKEIELRANWEVEQEISFDN
;
A
#
# COMPACT_ATOMS: atom_id res chain seq x y z
N MET A 1 91.90 13.17 20.61
CA MET A 1 91.13 12.24 19.76
C MET A 1 89.74 11.85 20.30
N LYS A 2 89.44 11.89 21.60
CA LYS A 2 88.14 11.44 22.15
C LYS A 2 86.92 12.34 21.84
N LYS A 3 87.07 13.68 21.69
CA LYS A 3 85.93 14.58 21.39
C LYS A 3 85.37 14.45 19.96
N LYS A 4 86.17 14.06 18.96
CA LYS A 4 85.69 13.85 17.58
C LYS A 4 84.81 12.60 17.45
N TYR A 5 85.05 11.58 18.29
CA TYR A 5 84.27 10.33 18.29
C TYR A 5 82.85 10.55 18.83
N HIS A 6 82.69 11.35 19.89
CA HIS A 6 81.35 11.67 20.42
C HIS A 6 80.52 12.52 19.46
N PHE A 7 81.16 13.40 18.67
CA PHE A 7 80.46 14.18 17.63
C PHE A 7 80.02 13.29 16.45
N LEU A 8 80.88 12.38 16.00
CA LEU A 8 80.53 11.40 14.95
C LEU A 8 79.43 10.42 15.39
N VAL A 9 79.47 9.95 16.65
CA VAL A 9 78.42 9.08 17.21
C VAL A 9 77.11 9.86 17.39
N SER A 10 77.16 11.12 17.86
CA SER A 10 75.98 11.99 17.95
C SER A 10 75.37 12.29 16.58
N LEU A 11 76.19 12.45 15.54
CA LEU A 11 75.73 12.69 14.17
C LEU A 11 75.11 11.42 13.55
N CYS A 12 75.69 10.24 13.79
CA CYS A 12 75.10 8.96 13.38
C CYS A 12 73.76 8.69 14.09
N ILE A 13 73.64 9.03 15.39
CA ILE A 13 72.38 8.90 16.13
C ILE A 13 71.33 9.89 15.60
N ALA A 14 71.71 11.10 15.22
CA ALA A 14 70.77 12.06 14.60
C ALA A 14 70.25 11.59 13.23
N PHE A 15 71.06 10.88 12.44
CA PHE A 15 70.62 10.29 11.17
C PHE A 15 69.67 9.08 11.34
N LEU A 16 69.70 8.38 12.49
CA LEU A 16 68.76 7.30 12.79
C LEU A 16 67.33 7.78 13.08
N TRP A 17 67.13 9.08 13.38
CA TRP A 17 65.79 9.66 13.61
C TRP A 17 65.09 10.11 12.31
N ILE A 18 65.80 10.13 11.18
CA ILE A 18 65.24 10.51 9.86
C ILE A 18 64.76 9.27 9.08
N ALA A 19 65.12 8.06 9.52
CA ALA A 19 64.64 6.80 8.95
C ALA A 19 63.34 6.32 9.63
N CYS A 20 62.34 7.20 9.75
CA CYS A 20 60.98 6.77 10.05
C CYS A 20 60.35 6.30 8.74
N ALA A 21 60.41 5.00 8.46
CA ALA A 21 59.67 4.40 7.35
C ALA A 21 58.18 4.71 7.54
N ARG A 22 57.60 5.51 6.63
CA ARG A 22 56.15 5.71 6.56
C ARG A 22 55.50 4.36 6.29
N VAL A 23 54.80 3.81 7.28
CA VAL A 23 53.86 2.71 7.06
C VAL A 23 52.69 3.28 6.27
N GLY A 24 52.80 3.27 4.94
CA GLY A 24 51.63 3.46 4.09
C GLY A 24 50.74 2.22 4.25
N SER A 25 49.44 2.42 4.48
CA SER A 25 48.48 1.32 4.33
C SER A 25 48.64 0.74 2.92
N PRO A 26 48.74 -0.59 2.75
CA PRO A 26 48.78 -1.19 1.43
C PRO A 26 47.60 -0.64 0.63
N THR A 27 47.87 -0.03 -0.52
CA THR A 27 46.81 0.27 -1.48
C THR A 27 46.26 -1.10 -1.90
N GLY A 28 45.05 -1.42 -1.45
CA GLY A 28 44.36 -2.64 -1.85
C GLY A 28 44.35 -2.76 -3.37
N GLY A 29 44.34 -3.99 -3.87
CA GLY A 29 44.18 -4.26 -5.30
C GLY A 29 42.86 -3.67 -5.83
N GLU A 30 42.69 -3.71 -7.15
CA GLU A 30 41.40 -3.35 -7.73
C GLU A 30 40.29 -4.19 -7.09
N GLN A 31 39.18 -3.53 -6.77
CA GLN A 31 38.02 -4.19 -6.18
C GLN A 31 37.51 -5.28 -7.12
N ASP A 32 37.35 -6.50 -6.61
CA ASP A 32 36.72 -7.58 -7.36
C ASP A 32 35.24 -7.28 -7.57
N LYS A 33 34.77 -7.49 -8.80
CA LYS A 33 33.38 -7.28 -9.23
C LYS A 33 32.75 -8.57 -9.75
N THR A 34 33.49 -9.67 -9.75
CA THR A 34 33.02 -10.94 -10.27
C THR A 34 32.26 -11.71 -9.19
N PRO A 35 31.11 -12.33 -9.54
CA PRO A 35 30.39 -13.19 -8.62
C PRO A 35 31.02 -14.59 -8.54
N PRO A 36 30.75 -15.34 -7.47
CA PRO A 36 31.28 -16.69 -7.29
C PRO A 36 30.76 -17.63 -8.37
N LYS A 37 31.59 -18.60 -8.79
CA LYS A 37 31.23 -19.56 -9.84
C LYS A 37 30.96 -20.94 -9.26
N VAL A 38 29.87 -21.55 -9.72
CA VAL A 38 29.54 -22.93 -9.38
C VAL A 38 30.47 -23.88 -10.13
N LEU A 39 31.25 -24.68 -9.41
CA LEU A 39 32.15 -25.68 -9.98
C LEU A 39 31.43 -27.00 -10.27
N ARG A 40 30.59 -27.44 -9.33
CA ARG A 40 29.80 -28.67 -9.44
C ARG A 40 28.69 -28.69 -8.41
N THR A 41 27.69 -29.52 -8.65
CA THR A 41 26.65 -29.84 -7.68
C THR A 41 26.63 -31.34 -7.42
N THR A 42 26.10 -31.74 -6.27
CA THR A 42 25.86 -33.13 -5.93
C THR A 42 24.48 -33.25 -5.28
N PRO A 43 23.48 -33.85 -5.95
CA PRO A 43 23.53 -34.39 -7.32
C PRO A 43 23.86 -33.34 -8.42
N PRO A 44 24.23 -33.77 -9.64
CA PRO A 44 24.34 -32.87 -10.78
C PRO A 44 23.05 -32.07 -10.99
N ASN A 45 23.16 -30.82 -11.43
CA ASN A 45 22.00 -30.00 -11.77
C ASN A 45 21.19 -30.70 -12.87
N GLU A 46 19.87 -30.57 -12.81
CA GLU A 46 18.91 -31.24 -13.71
C GLU A 46 18.93 -32.79 -13.61
N SER A 47 19.34 -33.34 -12.45
CA SER A 47 19.27 -34.78 -12.19
C SER A 47 17.82 -35.28 -12.09
N VAL A 48 17.55 -36.45 -12.65
CA VAL A 48 16.30 -37.21 -12.50
C VAL A 48 16.43 -38.30 -11.43
N HIS A 49 15.32 -38.97 -11.07
CA HIS A 49 15.28 -40.06 -10.09
C HIS A 49 15.89 -39.72 -8.72
N PHE A 50 15.75 -38.48 -8.27
CA PHE A 50 16.29 -38.07 -6.98
C PHE A 50 15.52 -38.72 -5.82
N VAL A 51 16.23 -39.51 -5.01
CA VAL A 51 15.69 -40.21 -3.82
C VAL A 51 16.32 -39.76 -2.51
N GLY A 52 17.29 -38.83 -2.57
CA GLY A 52 17.99 -38.30 -1.40
C GLY A 52 17.25 -37.16 -0.71
N ASN A 53 17.90 -36.55 0.28
CA ASN A 53 17.40 -35.35 0.96
C ASN A 53 18.48 -34.26 1.10
N ARG A 54 19.61 -34.40 0.41
CA ARG A 54 20.75 -33.50 0.54
C ARG A 54 21.26 -33.08 -0.83
N ILE A 55 21.46 -31.78 -1.00
CA ILE A 55 22.04 -31.17 -2.18
C ILE A 55 23.25 -30.36 -1.74
N ARG A 56 24.36 -30.48 -2.47
CA ARG A 56 25.56 -29.68 -2.21
C ARG A 56 26.04 -28.98 -3.47
N ILE A 57 26.26 -27.68 -3.37
CA ILE A 57 26.71 -26.81 -4.46
C ILE A 57 28.10 -26.32 -4.09
N TYR A 58 29.10 -26.58 -4.92
CA TYR A 58 30.51 -26.23 -4.68
C TYR A 58 30.91 -25.02 -5.53
N PHE A 59 31.71 -24.13 -4.94
CA PHE A 59 32.16 -22.87 -5.54
C PHE A 59 33.69 -22.84 -5.65
N ASP A 60 34.20 -21.99 -6.54
CA ASP A 60 35.63 -21.69 -6.68
C ASP A 60 36.18 -20.90 -5.49
N GLU A 61 35.35 -20.05 -4.90
CA GLU A 61 35.66 -19.20 -3.76
C GLU A 61 34.74 -19.39 -2.55
N TYR A 62 35.00 -18.64 -1.48
CA TYR A 62 34.20 -18.66 -0.26
C TYR A 62 32.93 -17.85 -0.46
N VAL A 63 31.77 -18.49 -0.25
CA VAL A 63 30.47 -17.84 -0.37
C VAL A 63 29.79 -17.68 0.99
N VAL A 64 28.96 -16.64 1.09
CA VAL A 64 28.06 -16.38 2.21
C VAL A 64 26.62 -16.30 1.71
N LEU A 65 25.66 -16.59 2.59
CA LEU A 65 24.23 -16.52 2.30
C LEU A 65 23.62 -15.30 2.98
N LYS A 66 23.09 -14.34 2.18
CA LYS A 66 22.35 -13.18 2.68
C LYS A 66 20.86 -13.31 2.42
N ASP A 67 20.05 -12.98 3.42
CA ASP A 67 18.59 -12.98 3.37
C ASP A 67 17.97 -14.23 2.73
N ILE A 68 18.59 -15.41 2.92
CA ILE A 68 18.23 -16.65 2.21
C ILE A 68 16.74 -17.01 2.36
N ARG A 69 16.13 -16.75 3.52
CA ARG A 69 14.69 -17.00 3.75
C ARG A 69 13.77 -16.12 2.90
N LYS A 70 14.22 -14.93 2.49
CA LYS A 70 13.46 -14.00 1.64
C LYS A 70 13.77 -14.19 0.15
N GLN A 71 14.99 -14.62 -0.17
CA GLN A 71 15.51 -14.67 -1.53
C GLN A 71 15.37 -16.05 -2.18
N LEU A 72 15.43 -17.14 -1.40
CA LEU A 72 15.28 -18.48 -1.93
C LEU A 72 13.81 -18.80 -2.21
N ILE A 73 13.50 -19.04 -3.47
CA ILE A 73 12.20 -19.53 -3.92
C ILE A 73 12.34 -21.00 -4.29
N ILE A 74 11.47 -21.83 -3.73
CA ILE A 74 11.41 -23.26 -4.00
C ILE A 74 10.07 -23.57 -4.66
N SER A 75 10.10 -24.17 -5.85
CA SER A 75 8.91 -24.53 -6.62
C SER A 75 8.94 -26.01 -7.00
N PRO A 76 7.93 -26.83 -6.64
CA PRO A 76 6.82 -26.54 -5.75
C PRO A 76 7.25 -26.10 -4.33
N PRO A 77 6.45 -25.28 -3.63
CA PRO A 77 6.77 -24.85 -2.27
C PRO A 77 6.74 -26.04 -1.29
N MET A 78 7.74 -26.10 -0.41
CA MET A 78 7.89 -27.15 0.59
C MET A 78 7.11 -26.82 1.87
N LYS A 79 6.66 -27.84 2.62
CA LYS A 79 6.01 -27.70 3.93
C LYS A 79 6.93 -27.00 4.92
N TYR A 80 8.15 -27.53 5.04
CA TYR A 80 9.21 -27.06 5.93
C TYR A 80 10.35 -26.47 5.10
N PHE A 81 10.83 -25.29 5.48
CA PHE A 81 11.98 -24.67 4.83
C PHE A 81 13.23 -25.54 5.08
N PRO A 82 14.05 -25.84 4.06
CA PRO A 82 15.23 -26.68 4.23
C PRO A 82 16.27 -26.05 5.17
N GLU A 83 17.10 -26.89 5.80
CA GLU A 83 18.28 -26.44 6.51
C GLU A 83 19.37 -26.11 5.49
N ILE A 84 19.83 -24.85 5.45
CA ILE A 84 20.83 -24.39 4.49
C ILE A 84 22.04 -23.83 5.23
N THR A 85 23.21 -24.35 4.90
CA THR A 85 24.51 -23.86 5.38
C THR A 85 25.38 -23.42 4.20
N PRO A 86 26.29 -22.44 4.39
CA PRO A 86 26.68 -21.82 5.65
C PRO A 86 25.63 -20.83 6.22
N SER A 87 25.41 -20.84 7.54
CA SER A 87 24.50 -19.90 8.22
C SER A 87 25.22 -18.74 8.93
N GLY A 88 26.53 -18.59 8.73
CA GLY A 88 27.34 -17.54 9.36
C GLY A 88 28.74 -17.41 8.73
N ASN A 89 29.59 -18.42 8.89
CA ASN A 89 30.94 -18.41 8.33
C ASN A 89 30.94 -18.76 6.85
N ALA A 90 31.77 -18.09 6.05
CA ALA A 90 31.87 -18.43 4.64
C ALA A 90 32.38 -19.86 4.40
N ALA A 91 31.88 -20.50 3.35
CA ALA A 91 32.29 -21.84 2.96
C ALA A 91 32.42 -21.92 1.44
N LYS A 92 33.26 -22.84 0.94
CA LYS A 92 33.36 -23.14 -0.50
C LYS A 92 32.21 -24.00 -1.03
N TYR A 93 31.19 -24.25 -0.21
CA TYR A 93 30.01 -24.99 -0.63
C TYR A 93 28.78 -24.55 0.16
N ILE A 94 27.63 -24.65 -0.49
CA ILE A 94 26.31 -24.58 0.14
C ILE A 94 25.80 -26.02 0.31
N ASP A 95 25.30 -26.33 1.50
CA ASP A 95 24.70 -27.63 1.82
C ASP A 95 23.24 -27.41 2.20
N ILE A 96 22.34 -28.01 1.42
CA ILE A 96 20.90 -27.93 1.56
C ILE A 96 20.43 -29.30 2.03
N LYS A 97 19.83 -29.34 3.22
CA LYS A 97 19.17 -30.53 3.75
C LYS A 97 17.66 -30.32 3.74
N ILE A 98 17.01 -31.11 2.90
CA ILE A 98 15.56 -31.13 2.74
C ILE A 98 14.97 -31.85 3.95
N LEU A 99 14.02 -31.18 4.61
CA LEU A 99 13.32 -31.70 5.78
C LEU A 99 11.96 -32.32 5.45
N ASP A 100 11.44 -32.04 4.24
CA ASP A 100 10.14 -32.47 3.79
C ASP A 100 10.22 -33.75 2.94
N THR A 101 9.06 -34.40 2.73
CA THR A 101 8.94 -35.52 1.79
C THR A 101 8.64 -34.98 0.40
N LEU A 102 9.53 -35.23 -0.56
CA LEU A 102 9.32 -34.81 -1.95
C LEU A 102 8.19 -35.60 -2.60
N LYS A 103 7.35 -34.90 -3.39
CA LYS A 103 6.31 -35.51 -4.19
C LYS A 103 6.94 -36.38 -5.28
N ALA A 104 6.35 -37.54 -5.56
CA ALA A 104 6.77 -38.40 -6.65
C ALA A 104 6.53 -37.73 -8.01
N ASN A 105 7.33 -38.06 -9.03
CA ASN A 105 7.19 -37.56 -10.40
C ASN A 105 7.06 -36.04 -10.49
N THR A 106 7.88 -35.32 -9.73
CA THR A 106 7.80 -33.86 -9.58
C THR A 106 9.17 -33.23 -9.78
N THR A 107 9.21 -32.19 -10.61
CA THR A 107 10.38 -31.33 -10.78
C THR A 107 10.42 -30.29 -9.66
N TYR A 108 11.55 -30.15 -8.99
CA TYR A 108 11.81 -29.15 -7.96
C TYR A 108 12.88 -28.17 -8.43
N THR A 109 12.59 -26.88 -8.36
CA THR A 109 13.52 -25.78 -8.67
C THR A 109 13.80 -24.97 -7.40
N PHE A 110 15.09 -24.72 -7.14
CA PHE A 110 15.60 -23.89 -6.05
C PHE A 110 16.25 -22.64 -6.66
N ASN A 111 15.55 -21.51 -6.68
CA ASN A 111 16.06 -20.24 -7.20
C ASN A 111 16.56 -19.37 -6.05
N PHE A 112 17.87 -19.09 -6.02
CA PHE A 112 18.53 -18.40 -4.92
C PHE A 112 18.40 -16.87 -4.93
N GLY A 113 17.74 -16.28 -5.93
CA GLY A 113 17.64 -14.83 -6.04
C GLY A 113 19.03 -14.18 -5.98
N LYS A 114 19.25 -13.25 -5.05
CA LYS A 114 20.55 -12.59 -4.83
C LYS A 114 21.25 -13.04 -3.54
N SER A 115 20.87 -14.21 -3.00
CA SER A 115 21.33 -14.65 -1.67
C SER A 115 22.75 -15.20 -1.63
N ILE A 116 23.24 -15.77 -2.73
CA ILE A 116 24.61 -16.30 -2.82
C ILE A 116 25.53 -15.14 -3.17
N GLN A 117 26.46 -14.82 -2.30
CA GLN A 117 27.44 -13.73 -2.49
C GLN A 117 28.83 -14.25 -2.20
N ASP A 118 29.84 -13.67 -2.85
CA ASP A 118 31.21 -13.86 -2.37
C ASP A 118 31.38 -13.26 -0.97
N ASN A 119 32.39 -13.73 -0.25
CA ASN A 119 32.66 -13.32 1.12
C ASN A 119 33.34 -11.94 1.24
N ASN A 120 34.08 -11.50 0.23
CA ASN A 120 35.02 -10.39 0.34
C ASN A 120 34.38 -9.05 -0.09
N GLU A 121 33.87 -8.98 -1.31
CA GLU A 121 33.25 -7.81 -1.93
C GLU A 121 31.71 -7.88 -1.96
N GLY A 122 31.13 -9.06 -1.74
CA GLY A 122 29.67 -9.26 -1.63
C GLY A 122 28.92 -9.18 -2.96
N ASN A 123 29.60 -9.44 -4.07
CA ASN A 123 29.05 -9.58 -5.41
C ASN A 123 28.07 -10.77 -5.45
N PRO A 124 26.78 -10.53 -5.77
CA PRO A 124 25.78 -11.58 -5.80
C PRO A 124 25.85 -12.43 -7.08
N LEU A 125 25.78 -13.74 -6.92
CA LEU A 125 25.44 -14.67 -8.00
C LEU A 125 23.93 -14.60 -8.26
N ASN A 126 23.54 -13.71 -9.15
CA ASN A 126 22.14 -13.37 -9.41
C ASN A 126 21.35 -14.54 -10.04
N PHE A 127 20.20 -14.85 -9.43
CA PHE A 127 19.16 -15.78 -9.91
C PHE A 127 19.64 -17.20 -10.22
N PHE A 128 20.74 -17.66 -9.60
CA PHE A 128 21.19 -19.05 -9.76
C PHE A 128 20.07 -20.01 -9.35
N SER A 129 19.78 -20.97 -10.24
CA SER A 129 18.73 -21.96 -10.05
C SER A 129 19.31 -23.36 -10.11
N TYR A 130 18.93 -24.20 -9.14
CA TYR A 130 19.22 -25.62 -9.13
C TYR A 130 17.93 -26.42 -9.29
N THR A 131 17.90 -27.34 -10.24
CA THR A 131 16.70 -28.12 -10.59
C THR A 131 16.99 -29.61 -10.43
N LEU A 132 16.00 -30.36 -9.94
CA LEU A 132 16.02 -31.83 -9.89
C LEU A 132 14.61 -32.38 -10.17
N SER A 133 14.50 -33.67 -10.48
CA SER A 133 13.21 -34.37 -10.51
C SER A 133 13.26 -35.67 -9.74
N THR A 134 12.15 -35.99 -9.07
CA THR A 134 11.92 -37.30 -8.45
C THR A 134 11.38 -38.33 -9.46
N GLY A 135 11.01 -37.91 -10.68
CA GLY A 135 10.53 -38.77 -11.76
C GLY A 135 11.59 -39.02 -12.84
N ASP A 136 11.12 -39.48 -14.01
CA ASP A 136 11.96 -39.87 -15.15
C ASP A 136 12.46 -38.69 -16.01
N ALA A 137 11.88 -37.50 -15.85
CA ALA A 137 12.20 -36.34 -16.66
C ALA A 137 12.10 -35.03 -15.85
N ILE A 138 12.78 -34.00 -16.35
CA ILE A 138 12.62 -32.62 -15.94
C ILE A 138 11.48 -32.00 -16.78
N ASP A 139 10.50 -31.40 -16.12
CA ASP A 139 9.45 -30.64 -16.79
C ASP A 139 10.06 -29.42 -17.52
N SER A 140 9.52 -29.03 -18.68
CA SER A 140 10.18 -28.06 -19.56
C SER A 140 9.33 -26.85 -19.97
N LEU A 141 8.04 -26.82 -19.65
CA LEU A 141 7.18 -25.72 -20.09
C LEU A 141 7.44 -24.46 -19.26
N THR A 142 7.14 -23.32 -19.88
CA THR A 142 7.33 -21.99 -19.28
C THR A 142 6.06 -21.16 -19.38
N LEU A 143 5.87 -20.24 -18.44
CA LEU A 143 4.80 -19.25 -18.45
C LEU A 143 5.36 -17.90 -18.02
N LYS A 144 5.14 -16.86 -18.83
CA LYS A 144 5.68 -15.52 -18.60
C LYS A 144 4.57 -14.49 -18.46
N GLY A 145 4.87 -13.40 -17.78
CA GLY A 145 3.93 -12.31 -17.62
C GLY A 145 4.47 -11.11 -16.86
N ASN A 146 3.57 -10.17 -16.59
CA ASN A 146 3.85 -8.95 -15.84
C ASN A 146 2.81 -8.70 -14.74
N ILE A 147 3.24 -7.99 -13.71
CA ILE A 147 2.43 -7.57 -12.57
C ILE A 147 2.12 -6.08 -12.73
N LYS A 148 0.85 -5.72 -12.49
CA LYS A 148 0.38 -4.35 -12.33
C LYS A 148 -0.27 -4.23 -10.95
N ASP A 149 -0.42 -3.00 -10.45
CA ASP A 149 -1.29 -2.71 -9.31
C ASP A 149 -2.50 -1.92 -9.80
N ALA A 150 -3.68 -2.25 -9.30
CA ALA A 150 -4.92 -1.64 -9.73
C ALA A 150 -5.04 -0.17 -9.32
N GLN A 151 -4.37 0.23 -8.23
CA GLN A 151 -4.43 1.58 -7.69
C GLN A 151 -3.09 2.30 -7.74
N SER A 152 -1.96 1.62 -7.79
CA SER A 152 -0.63 2.23 -7.68
C SER A 152 0.06 2.24 -9.05
N ALA A 153 0.75 3.32 -9.38
CA ALA A 153 1.47 3.42 -10.66
C ALA A 153 2.58 2.35 -10.80
N LYS A 154 3.14 1.89 -9.68
CA LYS A 154 4.12 0.80 -9.62
C LYS A 154 3.57 -0.36 -8.81
N PRO A 155 3.77 -1.61 -9.26
CA PRO A 155 3.37 -2.78 -8.50
C PRO A 155 4.21 -2.95 -7.22
N ASP A 156 3.66 -3.66 -6.25
CA ASP A 156 4.41 -4.11 -5.10
C ASP A 156 5.61 -4.98 -5.51
N ASN A 157 6.69 -4.91 -4.73
CA ASN A 157 7.78 -5.87 -4.82
C ASN A 157 7.41 -7.18 -4.11
N TYR A 158 8.23 -8.21 -4.29
CA TYR A 158 8.07 -9.54 -3.68
C TYR A 158 6.67 -10.13 -3.88
N VAL A 159 6.17 -10.11 -5.12
CA VAL A 159 4.86 -10.68 -5.46
C VAL A 159 5.03 -12.14 -5.81
N ASN A 160 4.30 -13.02 -5.12
CA ASN A 160 4.22 -14.43 -5.45
C ASN A 160 3.33 -14.61 -6.67
N VAL A 161 3.80 -15.32 -7.68
CA VAL A 161 3.00 -15.74 -8.82
C VAL A 161 2.89 -17.26 -8.80
N MET A 162 1.66 -17.73 -8.80
CA MET A 162 1.28 -19.05 -8.34
C MET A 162 0.39 -19.73 -9.36
N LEU A 163 0.68 -21.00 -9.62
CA LEU A 163 -0.18 -21.88 -10.41
C LEU A 163 -0.78 -22.95 -9.52
N TYR A 164 -2.10 -23.04 -9.55
CA TYR A 164 -2.86 -24.12 -8.92
C TYR A 164 -3.38 -25.06 -9.99
N GLU A 165 -3.05 -26.34 -9.90
CA GLU A 165 -3.52 -27.36 -10.84
C GLU A 165 -5.04 -27.55 -10.73
N VAL A 166 -5.72 -27.53 -11.88
CA VAL A 166 -7.16 -27.72 -11.99
C VAL A 166 -7.44 -29.20 -12.27
N GLY A 167 -7.40 -30.00 -11.21
CA GLY A 167 -7.74 -31.43 -11.22
C GLY A 167 -8.95 -31.76 -10.35
N GLU A 168 -9.07 -33.03 -9.92
CA GLU A 168 -10.22 -33.52 -9.14
C GLU A 168 -10.39 -32.83 -7.78
N LYS A 169 -9.29 -32.41 -7.15
CA LYS A 169 -9.29 -31.76 -5.83
C LYS A 169 -9.44 -30.24 -5.91
N PHE A 170 -9.57 -29.68 -7.12
CA PHE A 170 -9.66 -28.25 -7.31
C PHE A 170 -10.97 -27.69 -6.71
N SER A 171 -10.87 -26.53 -6.08
CA SER A 171 -12.02 -25.75 -5.64
C SER A 171 -11.71 -24.26 -5.76
N ASP A 172 -12.73 -23.41 -5.92
CA ASP A 172 -12.52 -21.96 -5.96
C ASP A 172 -11.92 -21.40 -4.66
N SER A 173 -12.03 -22.12 -3.55
CA SER A 173 -11.43 -21.73 -2.27
C SER A 173 -10.00 -22.26 -2.07
N ILE A 174 -9.38 -22.88 -3.07
CA ILE A 174 -8.06 -23.51 -2.92
C ILE A 174 -6.98 -22.54 -2.42
N ILE A 175 -7.02 -21.28 -2.85
CA ILE A 175 -6.04 -20.25 -2.48
C ILE A 175 -6.00 -19.92 -0.99
N TYR A 176 -7.08 -20.25 -0.25
CA TYR A 176 -7.17 -20.00 1.19
C TYR A 176 -6.70 -21.20 2.02
N LYS A 177 -6.51 -22.37 1.39
CA LYS A 177 -6.39 -23.66 2.09
C LYS A 177 -5.12 -24.41 1.74
N GLU A 178 -4.66 -24.30 0.50
CA GLU A 178 -3.57 -25.10 -0.03
C GLU A 178 -2.50 -24.22 -0.66
N ARG A 179 -1.24 -24.68 -0.57
CA ARG A 179 -0.11 -24.05 -1.25
C ARG A 179 -0.17 -24.37 -2.75
N PRO A 180 0.37 -23.50 -3.61
CA PRO A 180 0.30 -23.69 -5.04
C PRO A 180 1.12 -24.89 -5.52
N THR A 181 0.81 -25.37 -6.72
CA THR A 181 1.60 -26.40 -7.41
C THR A 181 2.95 -25.84 -7.84
N TYR A 182 2.95 -24.61 -8.39
CA TYR A 182 4.18 -23.91 -8.78
C TYR A 182 4.16 -22.48 -8.26
N VAL A 183 5.33 -21.95 -7.91
CA VAL A 183 5.49 -20.58 -7.45
C VAL A 183 6.78 -19.94 -7.98
N VAL A 184 6.70 -18.67 -8.32
CA VAL A 184 7.84 -17.77 -8.48
C VAL A 184 7.57 -16.50 -7.68
N ASN A 185 8.61 -15.73 -7.36
CA ASN A 185 8.46 -14.43 -6.70
C ASN A 185 9.22 -13.37 -7.50
N THR A 186 8.66 -12.17 -7.62
CA THR A 186 9.29 -11.07 -8.35
C THR A 186 10.46 -10.39 -7.60
N LEU A 187 10.75 -10.83 -6.38
CA LEU A 187 11.81 -10.34 -5.51
C LEU A 187 11.78 -8.81 -5.37
N ASP A 188 12.95 -8.18 -5.20
CA ASP A 188 13.09 -6.78 -4.81
C ASP A 188 12.64 -5.76 -5.87
N SER A 189 12.76 -6.10 -7.15
CA SER A 189 12.76 -5.11 -8.23
C SER A 189 12.05 -5.54 -9.51
N LEU A 190 11.72 -6.83 -9.68
CA LEU A 190 11.08 -7.28 -10.92
C LEU A 190 9.60 -6.91 -10.92
N THR A 191 9.12 -6.49 -12.08
CA THR A 191 7.68 -6.32 -12.37
C THR A 191 7.17 -7.40 -13.31
N THR A 192 8.08 -8.23 -13.84
CA THR A 192 7.79 -9.38 -14.69
C THR A 192 8.07 -10.67 -13.94
N PHE A 193 7.42 -11.75 -14.37
CA PHE A 193 7.61 -13.08 -13.82
C PHE A 193 7.79 -14.11 -14.93
N GLU A 194 8.56 -15.16 -14.62
CA GLU A 194 8.74 -16.32 -15.48
C GLU A 194 8.71 -17.56 -14.59
N LEU A 195 7.66 -18.39 -14.77
CA LEU A 195 7.62 -19.72 -14.22
C LEU A 195 8.25 -20.68 -15.24
N THR A 196 9.19 -21.49 -14.79
CA THR A 196 9.87 -22.51 -15.59
C THR A 196 9.63 -23.89 -15.02
N HIS A 197 10.01 -24.91 -15.79
CA HIS A 197 9.89 -26.31 -15.41
C HIS A 197 8.47 -26.72 -15.05
N LEU A 198 7.52 -26.29 -15.88
CA LEU A 198 6.09 -26.58 -15.70
C LEU A 198 5.69 -27.84 -16.47
N ARG A 199 4.76 -28.59 -15.87
CA ARG A 199 4.14 -29.74 -16.52
C ARG A 199 2.96 -29.28 -17.40
N ALA A 200 2.67 -30.05 -18.45
CA ALA A 200 1.44 -29.88 -19.22
C ALA A 200 0.21 -30.11 -18.32
N GLY A 201 -0.82 -29.28 -18.46
CA GLY A 201 -1.98 -29.33 -17.59
C GLY A 201 -2.82 -28.06 -17.62
N LYS A 202 -3.91 -28.06 -16.87
CA LYS A 202 -4.80 -26.90 -16.70
C LYS A 202 -4.54 -26.25 -15.35
N TYR A 203 -4.39 -24.93 -15.32
CA TYR A 203 -3.97 -24.19 -14.14
C TYR A 203 -4.79 -22.91 -13.92
N MET A 204 -4.99 -22.56 -12.66
CA MET A 204 -5.41 -21.22 -12.23
C MET A 204 -4.16 -20.39 -11.92
N LEU A 205 -4.06 -19.22 -12.55
CA LEU A 205 -2.94 -18.29 -12.35
C LEU A 205 -3.34 -17.17 -11.39
N VAL A 206 -2.57 -17.03 -10.32
CA VAL A 206 -2.79 -16.06 -9.24
C VAL A 206 -1.50 -15.33 -8.90
N GLY A 207 -1.57 -14.01 -8.78
CA GLY A 207 -0.53 -13.16 -8.21
C GLY A 207 -0.95 -12.74 -6.79
N MET A 208 -0.01 -12.71 -5.85
CA MET A 208 -0.30 -12.37 -4.47
C MET A 208 0.84 -11.59 -3.84
N LYS A 209 0.51 -10.42 -3.28
CA LYS A 209 1.39 -9.75 -2.32
C LYS A 209 1.06 -10.30 -0.94
N ASP A 210 1.70 -11.40 -0.60
CA ASP A 210 1.53 -12.14 0.65
C ASP A 210 2.36 -11.49 1.76
N LYS A 211 1.71 -11.03 2.82
CA LYS A 211 2.38 -10.40 3.96
C LYS A 211 3.04 -11.42 4.89
N ASP A 212 2.39 -12.57 5.08
CA ASP A 212 2.77 -13.59 6.07
C ASP A 212 3.70 -14.67 5.46
N ASN A 213 3.91 -14.64 4.14
CA ASN A 213 4.78 -15.54 3.37
C ASN A 213 4.43 -17.03 3.57
N ASN A 214 3.13 -17.34 3.61
CA ASN A 214 2.60 -18.68 3.79
C ASN A 214 2.01 -19.28 2.50
N TYR A 215 1.95 -18.49 1.43
CA TYR A 215 1.34 -18.78 0.11
C TYR A 215 -0.19 -18.98 0.13
N LEU A 216 -0.85 -18.52 1.18
CA LEU A 216 -2.30 -18.58 1.35
C LEU A 216 -2.86 -17.17 1.37
N PHE A 217 -3.97 -16.95 0.67
CA PHE A 217 -4.57 -15.63 0.58
C PHE A 217 -5.25 -15.25 1.91
N ASP A 218 -4.80 -14.17 2.55
CA ASP A 218 -5.59 -13.44 3.55
C ASP A 218 -6.09 -12.11 2.96
N PRO A 219 -7.38 -11.99 2.63
CA PRO A 219 -7.93 -10.77 2.04
C PRO A 219 -7.80 -9.56 2.98
N LYS A 220 -7.59 -9.75 4.29
CA LYS A 220 -7.37 -8.65 5.25
C LYS A 220 -6.02 -7.99 5.08
N THR A 221 -4.95 -8.74 4.81
CA THR A 221 -3.58 -8.20 4.73
C THR A 221 -3.04 -8.15 3.31
N ASP A 222 -3.42 -9.10 2.47
CA ASP A 222 -2.77 -9.33 1.19
C ASP A 222 -3.48 -8.62 0.04
N LYS A 223 -2.74 -8.40 -1.05
CA LYS A 223 -3.34 -8.09 -2.36
C LYS A 223 -3.34 -9.33 -3.23
N ILE A 224 -4.35 -9.46 -4.08
CA ILE A 224 -4.49 -10.55 -5.03
C ILE A 224 -4.67 -10.00 -6.44
N GLY A 225 -4.14 -10.71 -7.42
CA GLY A 225 -4.47 -10.57 -8.83
C GLY A 225 -4.67 -11.96 -9.41
N PHE A 226 -5.51 -12.11 -10.42
CA PHE A 226 -5.76 -13.41 -11.01
C PHE A 226 -6.09 -13.29 -12.48
N HIS A 227 -5.70 -14.29 -13.26
CA HIS A 227 -6.22 -14.45 -14.60
C HIS A 227 -7.61 -15.06 -14.51
N LYS A 228 -8.61 -14.42 -15.13
CA LYS A 228 -10.02 -14.78 -14.96
C LYS A 228 -10.31 -16.21 -15.43
N GLU A 229 -9.74 -16.57 -16.59
CA GLU A 229 -9.89 -17.89 -17.18
C GLU A 229 -8.76 -18.83 -16.75
N PHE A 230 -9.00 -20.13 -16.83
CA PHE A 230 -7.92 -21.10 -16.62
C PHE A 230 -6.96 -21.12 -17.80
N ILE A 231 -5.68 -21.33 -17.51
CA ILE A 231 -4.61 -21.46 -18.49
C ILE A 231 -4.39 -22.94 -18.77
N THR A 232 -4.18 -23.30 -20.03
CA THR A 232 -3.81 -24.67 -20.42
C THR A 232 -2.38 -24.65 -20.96
N LEU A 233 -1.52 -25.48 -20.40
CA LEU A 233 -0.13 -25.65 -20.81
C LEU A 233 0.03 -26.92 -21.67
N PRO A 234 0.76 -26.86 -22.80
CA PRO A 234 1.43 -25.67 -23.36
C PRO A 234 0.40 -24.63 -23.86
N THR A 235 0.73 -23.35 -23.67
CA THR A 235 -0.12 -22.22 -24.08
C THR A 235 0.39 -21.61 -25.39
N SER A 236 -0.52 -21.07 -26.19
CA SER A 236 -0.19 -20.22 -27.35
C SER A 236 0.05 -18.76 -26.96
N ASP A 237 -0.39 -18.34 -25.79
CA ASP A 237 -0.24 -16.96 -25.33
C ASP A 237 1.21 -16.67 -24.99
N THR A 238 1.69 -15.49 -25.38
CA THR A 238 3.09 -15.11 -25.16
C THR A 238 3.31 -14.46 -23.80
N THR A 239 2.30 -13.83 -23.21
CA THR A 239 2.41 -13.12 -21.93
C THR A 239 1.07 -12.98 -21.23
N TYR A 240 1.08 -13.00 -19.90
CA TYR A 240 -0.08 -12.77 -19.03
C TYR A 240 0.11 -11.51 -18.19
N THR A 241 -0.97 -10.75 -17.96
CA THR A 241 -0.96 -9.63 -17.00
C THR A 241 -1.79 -9.98 -15.78
N LEU A 242 -1.20 -9.79 -14.59
CA LEU A 242 -1.90 -9.90 -13.32
C LEU A 242 -1.98 -8.52 -12.65
N THR A 243 -3.20 -8.02 -12.50
CA THR A 243 -3.45 -6.76 -11.80
C THR A 243 -3.77 -7.04 -10.34
N LEU A 244 -2.88 -6.65 -9.43
CA LEU A 244 -3.06 -6.79 -8.00
C LEU A 244 -4.03 -5.75 -7.47
N PHE A 245 -4.98 -6.17 -6.65
CA PHE A 245 -5.93 -5.29 -5.98
C PHE A 245 -6.18 -5.77 -4.55
N LYS A 246 -6.76 -4.87 -3.75
CA LYS A 246 -7.19 -5.16 -2.38
C LYS A 246 -8.70 -5.36 -2.37
N GLU A 247 -9.18 -6.50 -1.88
CA GLU A 247 -10.62 -6.75 -1.77
C GLU A 247 -11.30 -5.89 -0.71
N ILE A 248 -12.55 -5.51 -0.97
CA ILE A 248 -13.46 -5.08 0.09
C ILE A 248 -13.91 -6.34 0.83
N LEU A 249 -13.64 -6.37 2.12
CA LEU A 249 -14.00 -7.49 2.98
C LEU A 249 -15.52 -7.57 3.20
N PRO A 250 -16.06 -8.78 3.44
CA PRO A 250 -17.41 -8.94 3.96
C PRO A 250 -17.61 -8.15 5.27
N PRO A 251 -18.84 -7.68 5.52
CA PRO A 251 -19.16 -6.91 6.71
C PRO A 251 -18.91 -7.71 7.99
N LYS A 252 -18.08 -7.18 8.88
CA LYS A 252 -17.82 -7.79 10.18
C LYS A 252 -17.63 -6.73 11.23
N ALA A 253 -18.29 -6.86 12.37
CA ALA A 253 -18.10 -5.99 13.51
C ALA A 253 -17.18 -6.62 14.57
N SER A 254 -16.33 -5.80 15.19
CA SER A 254 -15.61 -6.17 16.41
C SER A 254 -16.55 -6.11 17.62
N ARG A 255 -16.11 -6.69 18.74
CA ARG A 255 -16.78 -6.46 20.02
C ARG A 255 -16.77 -4.95 20.35
N PRO A 256 -17.92 -4.34 20.67
CA PRO A 256 -17.97 -2.94 21.08
C PRO A 256 -17.19 -2.70 22.38
N PHE A 257 -16.52 -1.55 22.47
CA PHE A 257 -15.80 -1.13 23.68
C PHE A 257 -15.91 0.37 23.90
N ILE A 258 -15.75 0.81 25.14
CA ILE A 258 -15.86 2.23 25.49
C ILE A 258 -14.56 2.94 25.12
N SER A 259 -14.70 4.01 24.36
CA SER A 259 -13.61 4.81 23.78
C SER A 259 -13.65 6.29 24.17
N GLY A 260 -14.67 6.71 24.93
CA GLY A 260 -14.85 8.04 25.49
C GLY A 260 -15.97 8.03 26.53
N GLU A 261 -16.17 9.11 27.27
CA GLU A 261 -17.12 9.16 28.42
C GLU A 261 -18.53 8.69 28.07
N LYS A 262 -19.06 9.09 26.91
CA LYS A 262 -20.32 8.60 26.35
C LYS A 262 -20.17 8.20 24.87
N ARG A 263 -19.04 7.55 24.55
CA ARG A 263 -18.68 7.09 23.20
C ARG A 263 -18.23 5.63 23.20
N ILE A 264 -18.90 4.80 22.41
CA ILE A 264 -18.55 3.41 22.17
C ILE A 264 -17.93 3.29 20.78
N SER A 265 -16.83 2.56 20.67
CA SER A 265 -16.17 2.24 19.40
C SER A 265 -16.50 0.80 18.99
N ILE A 266 -16.79 0.63 17.71
CA ILE A 266 -16.96 -0.67 17.06
C ILE A 266 -16.06 -0.68 15.83
N GLY A 267 -14.99 -1.47 15.84
CA GLY A 267 -14.20 -1.71 14.64
C GLY A 267 -15.04 -2.46 13.61
N TYR A 268 -14.90 -2.14 12.33
CA TYR A 268 -15.62 -2.84 11.27
C TYR A 268 -14.71 -3.26 10.11
N GLN A 269 -15.21 -4.22 9.34
CA GLN A 269 -14.67 -4.63 8.04
C GLN A 269 -15.75 -4.41 6.99
N GLY A 270 -15.34 -4.17 5.75
CA GLY A 270 -16.25 -3.87 4.64
C GLY A 270 -16.65 -2.40 4.57
N GLU A 271 -17.80 -2.14 3.97
CA GLU A 271 -18.30 -0.78 3.78
C GLU A 271 -18.86 -0.20 5.09
N LYS A 272 -18.75 1.12 5.28
CA LYS A 272 -19.25 1.81 6.49
C LYS A 272 -20.73 1.48 6.76
N ASP A 273 -21.55 1.53 5.72
CA ASP A 273 -23.01 1.41 5.83
C ASP A 273 -23.48 -0.04 5.96
N SER A 274 -22.55 -0.99 5.97
CA SER A 274 -22.84 -2.42 6.10
C SER A 274 -23.06 -2.89 7.55
N ILE A 275 -22.73 -2.04 8.53
CA ILE A 275 -22.89 -2.32 9.97
C ILE A 275 -24.03 -1.50 10.54
N GLN A 276 -25.03 -2.17 11.12
CA GLN A 276 -26.15 -1.53 11.80
C GLN A 276 -26.02 -1.75 13.32
N ILE A 277 -26.12 -0.68 14.11
CA ILE A 277 -26.01 -0.73 15.57
C ILE A 277 -27.28 -0.16 16.17
N HIS A 278 -27.91 -0.92 17.07
CA HIS A 278 -29.15 -0.54 17.74
C HIS A 278 -29.06 -0.78 19.26
N PRO A 279 -29.19 0.27 20.08
CA PRO A 279 -29.32 0.14 21.53
C PRO A 279 -30.61 -0.62 21.92
N LEU A 280 -30.51 -1.49 22.93
CA LEU A 280 -31.61 -2.33 23.41
C LEU A 280 -32.02 -1.96 24.84
N SER A 281 -33.30 -2.16 25.13
CA SER A 281 -33.88 -1.93 26.46
C SER A 281 -33.24 -2.79 27.57
N PRO A 282 -33.24 -2.30 28.83
CA PRO A 282 -33.79 -1.02 29.28
C PRO A 282 -32.90 0.18 28.91
N LEU A 283 -33.50 1.22 28.34
CA LEU A 283 -32.85 2.50 28.05
C LEU A 283 -33.39 3.58 29.02
N PRO A 284 -32.58 4.55 29.44
CA PRO A 284 -33.06 5.70 30.20
C PRO A 284 -34.15 6.50 29.45
N THR A 285 -34.93 7.29 30.18
CA THR A 285 -35.82 8.30 29.59
C THR A 285 -35.02 9.29 28.74
N ASN A 286 -35.53 9.65 27.57
CA ASN A 286 -34.89 10.56 26.60
C ASN A 286 -33.51 10.08 26.13
N PHE A 287 -33.35 8.77 25.93
CA PHE A 287 -32.11 8.21 25.40
C PHE A 287 -31.92 8.59 23.93
N GLU A 288 -30.83 9.31 23.65
CA GLU A 288 -30.40 9.71 22.32
C GLU A 288 -29.12 8.97 21.96
N TRP A 289 -28.94 8.63 20.69
CA TRP A 289 -27.71 8.07 20.17
C TRP A 289 -27.46 8.49 18.72
N ALA A 290 -26.20 8.50 18.31
CA ALA A 290 -25.77 8.77 16.95
C ALA A 290 -24.58 7.90 16.57
N ILE A 291 -24.42 7.60 15.27
CA ILE A 291 -23.29 6.86 14.73
C ILE A 291 -22.55 7.71 13.72
N GLU A 292 -21.22 7.72 13.81
CA GLU A 292 -20.35 8.34 12.82
C GLU A 292 -19.12 7.46 12.59
N LYS A 293 -18.51 7.56 11.40
CA LYS A 293 -17.22 6.90 11.12
C LYS A 293 -16.09 7.73 11.74
N GLU A 294 -15.16 7.07 12.44
CA GLU A 294 -13.90 7.68 12.85
C GLU A 294 -13.11 8.12 11.59
N PRO A 295 -12.69 9.39 11.46
CA PRO A 295 -12.11 9.90 10.21
C PRO A 295 -10.87 9.14 9.71
N THR A 296 -10.11 8.52 10.61
CA THR A 296 -8.79 7.93 10.30
C THR A 296 -8.74 6.41 10.42
N LYS A 297 -9.83 5.76 10.83
CA LYS A 297 -9.85 4.32 11.07
C LYS A 297 -11.14 3.68 10.58
N ASP A 298 -11.10 2.37 10.37
CA ASP A 298 -12.29 1.55 10.16
C ASP A 298 -12.99 1.25 11.49
N THR A 299 -13.39 2.32 12.18
CA THR A 299 -14.13 2.30 13.44
C THR A 299 -15.40 3.13 13.27
N LEU A 300 -16.51 2.62 13.79
CA LEU A 300 -17.72 3.41 14.02
C LEU A 300 -17.73 3.89 15.48
N TRP A 301 -17.94 5.18 15.66
CA TRP A 301 -18.23 5.77 16.95
C TRP A 301 -19.73 5.85 17.14
N MET A 302 -20.23 5.26 18.21
CA MET A 302 -21.58 5.43 18.70
C MET A 302 -21.56 6.36 19.91
N TRP A 303 -22.15 7.53 19.74
CA TRP A 303 -22.34 8.54 20.78
C TRP A 303 -23.69 8.29 21.45
N TYR A 304 -23.80 8.48 22.76
CA TYR A 304 -25.07 8.29 23.48
C TYR A 304 -25.28 9.30 24.62
N ASN A 305 -26.54 9.54 24.97
CA ASN A 305 -26.95 10.43 26.05
C ASN A 305 -28.28 9.93 26.65
N PRO A 306 -28.55 10.01 27.97
CA PRO A 306 -27.70 10.50 29.07
C PRO A 306 -26.63 9.49 29.52
N GLN A 307 -25.85 9.85 30.54
CA GLN A 307 -24.89 8.95 31.18
C GLN A 307 -25.61 7.72 31.77
N ILE A 308 -25.11 6.52 31.47
CA ILE A 308 -25.61 5.26 32.04
C ILE A 308 -24.55 4.72 33.02
N LYS A 309 -24.99 4.22 34.18
CA LYS A 309 -24.09 3.79 35.27
C LYS A 309 -23.55 2.36 35.12
N ASP A 310 -24.40 1.41 34.72
CA ASP A 310 -24.06 -0.01 34.78
C ASP A 310 -23.64 -0.56 33.42
N SER A 311 -24.62 -0.83 32.55
CA SER A 311 -24.34 -1.44 31.26
C SER A 311 -25.31 -0.98 30.19
N LEU A 312 -24.84 -1.00 28.94
CA LEU A 312 -25.65 -0.73 27.76
C LEU A 312 -25.66 -1.99 26.88
N LYS A 313 -26.86 -2.45 26.53
CA LYS A 313 -27.03 -3.55 25.59
C LYS A 313 -27.12 -3.00 24.17
N LEU A 314 -26.30 -3.52 23.26
CA LEU A 314 -26.32 -3.18 21.84
C LEU A 314 -26.58 -4.42 21.01
N GLN A 315 -27.51 -4.32 20.07
CA GLN A 315 -27.59 -5.21 18.93
C GLN A 315 -26.68 -4.67 17.84
N VAL A 316 -25.80 -5.51 17.30
CA VAL A 316 -24.92 -5.17 16.18
C VAL A 316 -25.20 -6.18 15.08
N LYS A 317 -25.64 -5.68 13.93
CA LYS A 317 -25.88 -6.45 12.73
C LYS A 317 -24.79 -6.15 11.70
N SER A 318 -24.11 -7.20 11.29
CA SER A 318 -23.09 -7.22 10.23
C SER A 318 -23.40 -8.39 9.30
N ASP A 319 -22.48 -9.33 9.09
CA ASP A 319 -22.77 -10.66 8.48
C ASP A 319 -23.76 -11.49 9.31
N LYS A 320 -23.73 -11.30 10.63
CA LYS A 320 -24.67 -11.87 11.61
C LYS A 320 -25.20 -10.79 12.56
N VAL A 321 -26.22 -11.17 13.33
CA VAL A 321 -26.77 -10.33 14.40
C VAL A 321 -26.25 -10.84 15.75
N ASP A 322 -25.45 -10.01 16.43
CA ASP A 322 -24.96 -10.27 17.77
C ASP A 322 -25.56 -9.27 18.77
N THR A 323 -25.66 -9.67 20.03
CA THR A 323 -26.03 -8.77 21.14
C THR A 323 -24.87 -8.69 22.14
N PHE A 324 -24.44 -7.48 22.45
CA PHE A 324 -23.35 -7.21 23.37
C PHE A 324 -23.85 -6.44 24.59
N ASN A 325 -23.42 -6.86 25.77
CA ASN A 325 -23.58 -6.06 26.99
C ASN A 325 -22.25 -5.34 27.30
N ILE A 326 -22.23 -4.02 27.17
CA ILE A 326 -21.05 -3.19 27.44
C ILE A 326 -21.13 -2.64 28.86
N LYS A 327 -20.21 -3.05 29.73
CA LYS A 327 -20.06 -2.48 31.08
C LYS A 327 -19.48 -1.08 30.99
N LEU A 328 -20.20 -0.10 31.52
CA LEU A 328 -19.84 1.30 31.48
C LEU A 328 -18.87 1.67 32.60
N ARG A 329 -17.95 2.59 32.31
CA ARG A 329 -16.97 3.10 33.28
C ARG A 329 -16.78 4.59 33.08
N LYS A 330 -16.39 5.28 34.14
CA LYS A 330 -16.05 6.71 34.07
C LYS A 330 -14.77 6.87 33.26
N ILE A 331 -14.82 7.72 32.23
CA ILE A 331 -13.69 8.16 31.43
C ILE A 331 -13.60 9.69 31.57
N LYS A 332 -12.41 10.26 31.34
CA LYS A 332 -12.22 11.71 31.36
C LYS A 332 -13.11 12.36 30.29
N HIS A 333 -13.79 13.42 30.69
CA HIS A 333 -14.60 14.26 29.79
C HIS A 333 -13.72 14.96 28.74
N GLU A 334 -14.18 15.01 27.49
CA GLU A 334 -13.55 15.72 26.38
C GLU A 334 -14.21 17.10 26.25
N LYS A 335 -13.42 18.20 26.23
CA LYS A 335 -13.98 19.53 25.98
C LYS A 335 -14.48 19.60 24.53
N PHE A 336 -15.67 20.15 24.32
CA PHE A 336 -16.17 20.48 22.98
C PHE A 336 -15.28 21.54 22.30
N THR A 337 -14.79 21.23 21.10
CA THR A 337 -13.88 22.08 20.31
C THR A 337 -14.30 22.08 18.85
N ILE A 338 -14.22 23.25 18.21
CA ILE A 338 -14.38 23.43 16.76
C ILE A 338 -13.08 23.98 16.19
N ASN A 339 -12.53 23.31 15.18
CA ASN A 339 -11.39 23.78 14.39
C ASN A 339 -11.87 24.23 13.01
N THR A 340 -11.22 25.26 12.45
CA THR A 340 -11.58 25.82 11.15
C THR A 340 -10.51 25.48 10.12
N GLU A 341 -10.92 25.02 8.93
CA GLU A 341 -10.04 24.85 7.78
C GLU A 341 -10.57 25.64 6.57
N TYR A 342 -9.73 26.52 6.03
CA TYR A 342 -10.02 27.30 4.81
C TYR A 342 -9.41 26.59 3.61
N LYS A 343 -10.24 26.26 2.60
CA LYS A 343 -9.77 25.48 1.45
C LYS A 343 -9.20 26.34 0.33
N GLY A 344 -9.66 27.58 0.15
CA GLY A 344 -9.31 28.47 -0.96
C GLY A 344 -9.47 27.76 -2.29
N THR A 345 -10.72 27.46 -2.69
CA THR A 345 -11.00 26.60 -3.86
C THR A 345 -10.83 27.32 -5.18
N SER A 346 -11.04 28.65 -5.22
CA SER A 346 -10.77 29.51 -6.38
C SER A 346 -10.65 30.97 -5.93
N PRO A 347 -10.24 31.91 -6.80
CA PRO A 347 -10.20 33.34 -6.48
C PRO A 347 -11.56 33.96 -6.17
N THR A 348 -12.65 33.33 -6.61
CA THR A 348 -14.02 33.82 -6.45
C THR A 348 -14.87 33.01 -5.47
N LYS A 349 -14.31 31.92 -4.91
CA LYS A 349 -15.05 30.98 -4.05
C LYS A 349 -14.16 30.45 -2.93
N GLU A 350 -14.67 30.56 -1.71
CA GLU A 350 -14.05 29.98 -0.52
C GLU A 350 -14.93 28.83 0.02
N GLU A 351 -14.29 27.83 0.61
CA GLU A 351 -14.95 26.74 1.32
C GLU A 351 -14.34 26.61 2.71
N ILE A 352 -15.17 26.79 3.74
CA ILE A 352 -14.76 26.77 5.14
C ILE A 352 -15.30 25.50 5.78
N HIS A 353 -14.41 24.66 6.31
CA HIS A 353 -14.79 23.45 7.05
C HIS A 353 -14.64 23.70 8.54
N PHE A 354 -15.74 23.57 9.27
CA PHE A 354 -15.72 23.49 10.73
C PHE A 354 -15.68 22.03 11.14
N LEU A 355 -14.58 21.62 11.76
CA LEU A 355 -14.33 20.26 12.20
C LEU A 355 -14.48 20.17 13.71
N SER A 356 -15.37 19.31 14.15
CA SER A 356 -15.66 19.07 15.56
C SER A 356 -15.06 17.77 16.06
N ASN A 357 -14.71 17.72 17.35
CA ASN A 357 -14.36 16.48 18.04
C ASN A 357 -15.59 15.71 18.58
N ILE A 358 -16.76 16.35 18.66
CA ILE A 358 -18.04 15.77 19.09
C ILE A 358 -19.08 16.07 17.99
N PRO A 359 -19.94 15.13 17.58
CA PRO A 359 -20.89 15.38 16.50
C PRO A 359 -21.75 16.62 16.76
N ILE A 360 -21.94 17.44 15.74
CA ILE A 360 -22.75 18.64 15.81
C ILE A 360 -24.21 18.23 15.62
N ARG A 361 -25.06 18.49 16.61
CA ARG A 361 -26.49 18.17 16.60
C ARG A 361 -27.27 19.19 15.81
N THR A 362 -27.05 20.47 16.13
CA THR A 362 -27.72 21.60 15.48
C THR A 362 -26.69 22.68 15.14
N PHE A 363 -27.03 23.44 14.10
CA PHE A 363 -26.21 24.54 13.58
C PHE A 363 -27.12 25.73 13.34
N ASP A 364 -26.79 26.88 13.94
CA ASP A 364 -27.52 28.14 13.74
C ASP A 364 -26.78 29.04 12.76
N LYS A 365 -27.31 29.13 11.54
CA LYS A 365 -26.79 29.99 10.48
C LYS A 365 -26.75 31.47 10.89
N ASN A 366 -27.73 31.94 11.67
CA ASN A 366 -27.85 33.37 12.02
C ASN A 366 -26.81 33.81 13.05
N SER A 367 -26.23 32.85 13.77
CA SER A 367 -25.14 33.05 14.71
C SER A 367 -23.76 33.14 14.04
N ILE A 368 -23.69 33.06 12.70
CA ILE A 368 -22.49 33.28 11.90
C ILE A 368 -22.58 34.60 11.13
N GLN A 369 -21.55 35.42 11.30
CA GLN A 369 -21.33 36.64 10.54
C GLN A 369 -20.01 36.54 9.79
N ILE A 370 -20.07 36.79 8.49
CA ILE A 370 -18.89 36.91 7.64
C ILE A 370 -18.94 38.29 7.03
N THR A 371 -17.92 39.11 7.27
CA THR A 371 -17.83 40.45 6.72
C THR A 371 -16.61 40.62 5.85
N ASP A 372 -16.76 41.40 4.78
CA ASP A 372 -15.65 41.82 3.93
C ASP A 372 -14.80 42.93 4.58
N LYS A 373 -13.82 43.44 3.83
CA LYS A 373 -12.92 44.51 4.28
C LYS A 373 -13.66 45.81 4.64
N ASP A 374 -14.82 46.05 4.04
CA ASP A 374 -15.64 47.25 4.22
C ASP A 374 -16.71 47.02 5.31
N SER A 375 -16.61 45.92 6.06
CA SER A 375 -17.56 45.50 7.09
C SER A 375 -18.96 45.17 6.55
N THR A 376 -19.07 44.88 5.25
CA THR A 376 -20.33 44.46 4.63
C THR A 376 -20.52 42.96 4.83
N GLN A 377 -21.74 42.54 5.19
CA GLN A 377 -22.09 41.14 5.36
C GLN A 377 -22.01 40.39 4.02
N VAL A 378 -21.40 39.20 4.04
CA VAL A 378 -21.29 38.29 2.90
C VAL A 378 -22.19 37.09 3.12
N ASP A 379 -23.03 36.79 2.12
CA ASP A 379 -23.89 35.62 2.15
C ASP A 379 -23.11 34.32 1.91
N PHE A 380 -23.62 33.23 2.47
CA PHE A 380 -23.02 31.91 2.32
C PHE A 380 -24.07 30.79 2.28
N GLN A 381 -23.69 29.70 1.62
CA GLN A 381 -24.41 28.44 1.58
C GLN A 381 -23.84 27.50 2.64
N VAL A 382 -24.70 26.62 3.18
CA VAL A 382 -24.36 25.69 4.25
C VAL A 382 -24.63 24.27 3.77
N LYS A 383 -23.66 23.38 3.97
CA LYS A 383 -23.85 21.93 3.89
C LYS A 383 -23.58 21.34 5.27
N PHE A 384 -24.63 20.79 5.88
CA PHE A 384 -24.57 20.18 7.20
C PHE A 384 -25.51 18.97 7.26
N THR A 385 -25.01 17.89 7.83
CA THR A 385 -25.81 16.71 8.17
C THR A 385 -25.83 16.57 9.69
N PRO A 386 -27.00 16.57 10.34
CA PRO A 386 -27.09 16.44 11.79
C PRO A 386 -26.35 15.22 12.32
N ASN A 387 -25.77 15.37 13.51
CA ASN A 387 -24.98 14.35 14.21
C ASN A 387 -23.76 13.87 13.41
N THR A 388 -23.11 14.80 12.71
CA THR A 388 -21.80 14.59 12.09
C THR A 388 -20.80 15.62 12.60
N SER A 389 -19.51 15.33 12.47
CA SER A 389 -18.42 16.14 13.00
C SER A 389 -18.00 17.28 12.07
N GLN A 390 -18.76 17.57 11.01
CA GLN A 390 -18.39 18.60 10.03
C GLN A 390 -19.57 19.47 9.59
N VAL A 391 -19.34 20.79 9.57
CA VAL A 391 -20.17 21.77 8.86
C VAL A 391 -19.32 22.42 7.78
N THR A 392 -19.84 22.50 6.56
CA THR A 392 -19.17 23.16 5.44
C THR A 392 -19.93 24.42 5.04
N LEU A 393 -19.23 25.55 4.98
CA LEU A 393 -19.73 26.78 4.37
C LEU A 393 -19.11 26.98 3.00
N THR A 394 -19.90 27.48 2.06
CA THR A 394 -19.45 27.89 0.74
C THR A 394 -19.91 29.31 0.47
N LEU A 395 -18.97 30.19 0.13
CA LEU A 395 -19.26 31.61 -0.03
C LEU A 395 -18.51 32.21 -1.22
N PRO A 396 -19.13 33.19 -1.92
CA PRO A 396 -18.43 33.99 -2.90
C PRO A 396 -17.42 34.90 -2.18
N VAL A 397 -16.26 35.04 -2.77
CA VAL A 397 -15.22 35.97 -2.31
C VAL A 397 -14.71 36.79 -3.50
N LYS A 398 -14.10 37.93 -3.21
CA LYS A 398 -13.37 38.74 -4.17
C LYS A 398 -11.88 38.45 -3.99
N GLU A 399 -11.22 38.26 -5.11
CA GLU A 399 -9.81 37.92 -5.20
C GLU A 399 -8.94 38.80 -4.28
N GLY A 400 -8.13 38.15 -3.43
CA GLY A 400 -7.17 38.83 -2.55
C GLY A 400 -7.76 39.64 -1.39
N GLU A 401 -9.08 39.74 -1.27
CA GLU A 401 -9.71 40.48 -0.17
C GLU A 401 -9.64 39.73 1.16
N LYS A 402 -9.61 40.50 2.26
CA LYS A 402 -9.64 39.96 3.62
C LYS A 402 -11.08 39.91 4.13
N TYR A 403 -11.41 38.81 4.79
CA TYR A 403 -12.71 38.56 5.40
C TYR A 403 -12.54 38.27 6.89
N ASN A 404 -13.54 38.68 7.68
CA ASN A 404 -13.62 38.37 9.10
C ASN A 404 -14.79 37.42 9.34
N LEU A 405 -14.54 36.36 10.09
CA LEU A 405 -15.51 35.33 10.46
C LEU A 405 -15.76 35.41 11.97
N VAL A 406 -17.01 35.56 12.36
CA VAL A 406 -17.44 35.49 13.75
C VAL A 406 -18.57 34.48 13.87
N ALA A 407 -18.38 33.44 14.68
CA ALA A 407 -19.42 32.47 15.02
C ALA A 407 -19.67 32.52 16.54
N GLN A 408 -20.86 32.96 16.95
CA GLN A 408 -21.21 33.14 18.36
C GLN A 408 -22.12 31.99 18.82
N ASN A 409 -21.56 30.98 19.49
CA ASN A 409 -22.33 29.83 19.97
C ASN A 409 -23.14 29.15 18.84
N ALA A 410 -22.60 29.17 17.61
CA ALA A 410 -23.31 28.75 16.40
C ALA A 410 -23.50 27.23 16.28
N PHE A 411 -22.72 26.46 17.04
CA PHE A 411 -22.74 25.00 17.01
C PHE A 411 -23.24 24.47 18.36
N GLU A 412 -24.18 23.53 18.32
CA GLU A 412 -24.57 22.74 19.49
C GLU A 412 -24.13 21.29 19.25
N ASP A 413 -23.35 20.74 20.17
CA ASP A 413 -22.90 19.35 20.08
C ASP A 413 -24.02 18.35 20.41
N PHE A 414 -23.71 17.07 20.23
CA PHE A 414 -24.59 15.95 20.54
C PHE A 414 -25.05 15.90 22.00
N TYR A 415 -24.35 16.57 22.92
CA TYR A 415 -24.69 16.62 24.34
C TYR A 415 -25.38 17.92 24.77
N HIS A 416 -25.86 18.72 23.81
CA HIS A 416 -26.50 20.02 24.01
C HIS A 416 -25.57 21.11 24.56
N GLN A 417 -24.25 20.95 24.44
CA GLN A 417 -23.30 21.98 24.76
C GLN A 417 -23.11 22.90 23.56
N LYS A 418 -23.25 24.21 23.77
CA LYS A 418 -22.93 25.20 22.74
C LYS A 418 -21.42 25.43 22.65
N SER A 419 -20.94 25.72 21.44
CA SER A 419 -19.55 26.06 21.21
C SER A 419 -19.20 27.40 21.85
N ASP A 420 -17.93 27.59 22.18
CA ASP A 420 -17.41 28.92 22.51
C ASP A 420 -17.50 29.86 21.28
N THR A 421 -17.31 31.17 21.50
CA THR A 421 -17.25 32.14 20.38
C THR A 421 -15.97 31.97 19.58
N LEU A 422 -16.11 31.83 18.27
CA LEU A 422 -15.01 31.77 17.30
C LEU A 422 -14.87 33.11 16.59
N LYS A 423 -13.65 33.65 16.54
CA LYS A 423 -13.31 34.88 15.80
C LYS A 423 -12.02 34.66 15.03
N GLU A 424 -12.12 34.65 13.71
CA GLU A 424 -10.99 34.41 12.81
C GLU A 424 -11.04 35.37 11.63
N SER A 425 -9.93 35.47 10.89
CA SER A 425 -9.89 36.20 9.63
C SER A 425 -9.13 35.38 8.59
N PHE A 426 -9.57 35.45 7.34
CA PHE A 426 -8.92 34.78 6.22
C PHE A 426 -8.81 35.72 5.03
N SER A 427 -7.94 35.39 4.09
CA SER A 427 -7.80 36.13 2.83
C SER A 427 -8.17 35.22 1.68
N ALA A 428 -9.02 35.71 0.79
CA ALA A 428 -9.36 35.03 -0.44
C ALA A 428 -8.09 34.84 -1.28
N LYS A 429 -7.99 33.67 -1.91
CA LYS A 429 -6.89 33.36 -2.80
C LYS A 429 -6.93 34.25 -4.04
N ARG A 430 -5.76 34.47 -4.62
CA ARG A 430 -5.61 35.16 -5.89
C ARG A 430 -5.48 34.18 -7.03
N THR A 431 -5.78 34.62 -8.24
CA THR A 431 -5.56 33.86 -9.46
C THR A 431 -4.09 33.48 -9.57
N GLU A 432 -3.18 34.38 -9.19
CA GLU A 432 -1.73 34.14 -9.13
C GLU A 432 -1.31 33.10 -8.09
N ASP A 433 -2.17 32.71 -7.12
CA ASP A 433 -1.88 31.65 -6.16
C ASP A 433 -2.10 30.25 -6.73
N PHE A 434 -2.75 30.13 -7.90
CA PHE A 434 -3.09 28.87 -8.55
C PHE A 434 -2.34 28.69 -9.87
N ALA A 435 -2.23 27.43 -10.29
CA ALA A 435 -1.93 27.04 -11.64
C ALA A 435 -3.23 26.68 -12.39
N SER A 436 -3.20 26.82 -13.71
CA SER A 436 -4.20 26.28 -14.63
C SER A 436 -3.61 25.08 -15.36
N LEU A 437 -4.31 23.96 -15.37
CA LEU A 437 -3.93 22.75 -16.10
C LEU A 437 -4.99 22.42 -17.15
N LYS A 438 -4.60 22.37 -18.42
CA LYS A 438 -5.41 21.83 -19.51
C LYS A 438 -4.84 20.51 -19.96
N ILE A 439 -5.72 19.53 -20.16
CA ILE A 439 -5.35 18.16 -20.48
C ILE A 439 -6.04 17.76 -21.79
N SER A 440 -5.28 17.19 -22.72
CA SER A 440 -5.81 16.49 -23.89
C SER A 440 -5.31 15.05 -23.89
N PHE A 441 -6.07 14.11 -24.45
CA PHE A 441 -5.67 12.71 -24.55
C PHE A 441 -5.46 12.35 -26.03
N LYS A 442 -4.30 11.76 -26.36
CA LYS A 442 -4.05 11.17 -27.69
C LYS A 442 -4.82 9.88 -27.88
N ASP A 443 -4.85 9.09 -26.81
CA ASP A 443 -5.40 7.75 -26.83
C ASP A 443 -6.92 7.80 -26.75
N SER A 444 -7.58 6.84 -27.37
CA SER A 444 -9.03 6.65 -27.20
C SER A 444 -9.36 6.36 -25.73
N LEU A 445 -10.45 6.98 -25.25
CA LEU A 445 -10.95 6.84 -23.89
C LEU A 445 -12.24 6.02 -23.89
N HIS A 446 -12.34 5.04 -22.99
CA HIS A 446 -13.58 4.31 -22.75
C HIS A 446 -14.41 5.05 -21.69
N LEU A 447 -15.43 5.76 -22.14
CA LEU A 447 -16.30 6.56 -21.27
C LEU A 447 -17.39 5.70 -20.59
N PRO A 448 -17.87 6.10 -19.39
CA PRO A 448 -17.45 7.28 -18.64
C PRO A 448 -16.13 7.10 -17.91
N ILE A 449 -15.43 8.22 -17.65
CA ILE A 449 -14.18 8.22 -16.89
C ILE A 449 -14.21 9.20 -15.73
N ILE A 450 -13.37 8.96 -14.75
CA ILE A 450 -13.00 9.92 -13.71
C ILE A 450 -11.55 10.33 -13.96
N ILE A 451 -11.30 11.60 -14.24
CA ILE A 451 -9.96 12.18 -14.31
C ILE A 451 -9.57 12.62 -12.91
N GLU A 452 -8.46 12.13 -12.38
CA GLU A 452 -8.00 12.46 -11.03
C GLU A 452 -6.58 13.03 -11.03
N LEU A 453 -6.40 14.15 -10.32
CA LEU A 453 -5.11 14.65 -9.88
C LEU A 453 -4.90 14.23 -8.42
N THR A 454 -3.89 13.40 -8.21
CA THR A 454 -3.52 12.90 -6.89
C THR A 454 -2.27 13.60 -6.36
N ASP A 455 -1.97 13.44 -5.08
CA ASP A 455 -0.67 13.81 -4.54
C ASP A 455 0.49 13.06 -5.24
N LYS A 456 1.73 13.51 -5.01
CA LYS A 456 2.94 12.91 -5.61
C LYS A 456 3.12 11.41 -5.33
N ASP A 457 2.46 10.89 -4.30
CA ASP A 457 2.54 9.48 -3.90
C ASP A 457 1.39 8.64 -4.50
N GLY A 458 0.42 9.26 -5.19
CA GLY A 458 -0.74 8.60 -5.78
C GLY A 458 -1.79 8.13 -4.75
N LYS A 459 -1.72 8.63 -3.52
CA LYS A 459 -2.52 8.14 -2.37
C LYS A 459 -3.79 8.95 -2.12
N LYS A 460 -3.72 10.27 -2.29
CA LYS A 460 -4.84 11.17 -2.02
C LYS A 460 -5.28 11.88 -3.29
N VAL A 461 -6.55 11.74 -3.66
CA VAL A 461 -7.19 12.53 -4.71
C VAL A 461 -7.37 13.97 -4.20
N LEU A 462 -6.87 14.94 -4.96
CA LEU A 462 -6.92 16.36 -4.63
C LEU A 462 -7.89 17.13 -5.53
N TYR A 463 -8.01 16.69 -6.78
CA TYR A 463 -8.96 17.20 -7.77
C TYR A 463 -9.47 16.04 -8.61
N ASP A 464 -10.75 16.07 -8.95
CA ASP A 464 -11.38 15.10 -9.82
C ASP A 464 -12.34 15.77 -10.81
N GLN A 465 -12.54 15.13 -11.95
CA GLN A 465 -13.52 15.51 -12.94
C GLN A 465 -14.16 14.25 -13.54
N TYR A 466 -15.47 14.11 -13.38
CA TYR A 466 -16.24 13.03 -14.01
C TYR A 466 -16.67 13.42 -15.43
N VAL A 467 -16.49 12.51 -16.38
CA VAL A 467 -16.67 12.77 -17.82
C VAL A 467 -17.51 11.67 -18.45
N GLU A 468 -18.69 12.04 -18.96
CA GLU A 468 -19.60 11.14 -19.68
C GLU A 468 -19.50 11.28 -21.21
N HIS A 469 -19.01 12.42 -21.70
CA HIS A 469 -18.91 12.75 -23.11
C HIS A 469 -17.50 13.27 -23.43
N SER A 470 -16.95 12.87 -24.57
CA SER A 470 -15.60 13.26 -24.95
C SER A 470 -15.53 14.76 -25.25
N ALA A 471 -14.43 15.37 -24.83
CA ALA A 471 -14.04 16.74 -25.19
C ALA A 471 -12.63 16.74 -25.76
N SER A 472 -12.28 17.77 -26.53
CA SER A 472 -10.92 17.98 -27.03
C SER A 472 -9.93 18.29 -25.90
N THR A 473 -10.41 18.96 -24.85
CA THR A 473 -9.60 19.36 -23.69
C THR A 473 -10.43 19.32 -22.41
N TYR A 474 -9.79 18.97 -21.30
CA TYR A 474 -10.32 18.98 -19.94
C TYR A 474 -9.53 19.97 -19.10
N SER A 475 -10.19 20.81 -18.31
CA SER A 475 -9.55 21.98 -17.67
C SER A 475 -9.72 21.95 -16.16
N PHE A 476 -8.60 22.12 -15.45
CA PHE A 476 -8.51 22.39 -14.03
C PHE A 476 -7.96 23.82 -13.84
N PRO A 477 -8.83 24.85 -13.78
CA PRO A 477 -8.40 26.25 -13.84
C PRO A 477 -7.74 26.75 -12.54
N PHE A 478 -7.99 26.08 -11.40
CA PHE A 478 -7.54 26.51 -10.08
C PHE A 478 -6.91 25.35 -9.30
N VAL A 479 -5.71 24.94 -9.72
CA VAL A 479 -4.92 23.91 -9.05
C VAL A 479 -3.88 24.58 -8.17
N LYS A 480 -3.72 24.13 -6.92
CA LYS A 480 -2.68 24.69 -6.04
C LYS A 480 -1.30 24.34 -6.59
N ALA A 481 -0.29 25.16 -6.28
CA ALA A 481 1.09 24.82 -6.61
C ALA A 481 1.51 23.54 -5.90
N GLY A 482 2.17 22.65 -6.62
CA GLY A 482 2.57 21.33 -6.14
C GLY A 482 2.85 20.38 -7.29
N ASN A 483 3.17 19.15 -6.92
CA ASN A 483 3.36 18.09 -7.89
C ASN A 483 2.24 17.07 -7.80
N TYR A 484 1.80 16.62 -8.97
CA TYR A 484 0.63 15.79 -9.12
C TYR A 484 0.91 14.58 -9.99
N LEU A 485 0.31 13.44 -9.64
CA LEU A 485 0.14 12.34 -10.57
C LEU A 485 -1.26 12.42 -11.16
N LEU A 486 -1.33 12.30 -12.49
CA LEU A 486 -2.58 12.20 -13.23
C LEU A 486 -2.92 10.73 -13.49
N ARG A 487 -4.18 10.37 -13.23
CA ARG A 487 -4.74 9.08 -13.64
C ARG A 487 -6.16 9.24 -14.16
N ILE A 488 -6.59 8.28 -14.95
CA ILE A 488 -7.99 8.11 -15.31
C ILE A 488 -8.50 6.77 -14.80
N ILE A 489 -9.74 6.75 -14.32
CA ILE A 489 -10.49 5.54 -13.97
C ILE A 489 -11.57 5.34 -15.03
N GLU A 490 -11.64 4.14 -15.59
CA GLU A 490 -12.76 3.72 -16.45
C GLU A 490 -13.91 3.24 -15.54
N ASP A 491 -14.91 4.10 -15.32
CA ASP A 491 -16.05 3.83 -14.42
C ASP A 491 -17.10 3.00 -15.16
N THR A 492 -16.83 1.70 -15.26
CA THR A 492 -17.67 0.74 -16.00
C THR A 492 -19.08 0.60 -15.43
N ASN A 493 -19.31 1.04 -14.19
CA ASN A 493 -20.57 0.87 -13.49
C ASN A 493 -21.33 2.18 -13.19
N HIS A 494 -20.80 3.32 -13.66
CA HIS A 494 -21.43 4.64 -13.62
C HIS A 494 -21.72 5.17 -12.19
N ASN A 495 -20.95 4.75 -11.18
CA ASN A 495 -21.20 5.15 -9.80
C ASN A 495 -20.31 6.31 -9.31
N LYS A 496 -19.46 6.85 -10.20
CA LYS A 496 -18.57 7.99 -9.96
C LYS A 496 -17.53 7.73 -8.88
N LYS A 497 -17.14 6.48 -8.66
CA LYS A 497 -16.04 6.07 -7.79
C LYS A 497 -15.30 4.89 -8.44
N TRP A 498 -14.08 4.64 -8.02
CA TRP A 498 -13.35 3.44 -8.42
C TRP A 498 -13.80 2.21 -7.62
N ASP A 499 -14.07 1.10 -8.29
CA ASP A 499 -14.38 -0.18 -7.66
C ASP A 499 -13.26 -1.23 -7.78
N THR A 500 -12.98 -1.89 -6.66
CA THR A 500 -12.01 -2.98 -6.59
C THR A 500 -12.57 -4.33 -7.08
N GLY A 501 -11.66 -5.27 -7.35
CA GLY A 501 -12.00 -6.63 -7.75
C GLY A 501 -12.54 -7.50 -6.61
N ASN A 502 -12.96 -8.71 -6.97
CA ASN A 502 -13.33 -9.77 -6.04
C ASN A 502 -13.01 -11.14 -6.68
N PHE A 503 -12.15 -11.91 -6.03
CA PHE A 503 -11.62 -13.17 -6.52
C PHE A 503 -12.70 -14.25 -6.61
N LEU A 504 -13.53 -14.42 -5.58
CA LEU A 504 -14.59 -15.45 -5.58
C LEU A 504 -15.67 -15.17 -6.62
N LEU A 505 -16.02 -13.90 -6.82
CA LEU A 505 -16.96 -13.46 -7.87
C LEU A 505 -16.31 -13.37 -9.26
N LYS A 506 -15.00 -13.67 -9.38
CA LYS A 506 -14.21 -13.54 -10.62
C LYS A 506 -14.33 -12.14 -11.26
N ARG A 507 -14.46 -11.11 -10.41
CA ARG A 507 -14.56 -9.70 -10.81
C ARG A 507 -13.18 -9.05 -10.78
N GLN A 508 -12.78 -8.43 -11.89
CA GLN A 508 -11.57 -7.60 -11.96
C GLN A 508 -11.85 -6.19 -11.39
N PRO A 509 -10.83 -5.50 -10.85
CA PRO A 509 -10.96 -4.09 -10.50
C PRO A 509 -11.21 -3.23 -11.74
N GLU A 510 -11.79 -2.06 -11.56
CA GLU A 510 -11.88 -1.06 -12.62
C GLU A 510 -10.49 -0.59 -13.03
N ASN A 511 -10.35 -0.33 -14.32
CA ASN A 511 -9.06 -0.05 -14.93
C ASN A 511 -8.62 1.38 -14.60
N ILE A 512 -7.39 1.51 -14.11
CA ILE A 512 -6.74 2.80 -13.90
C ILE A 512 -5.57 2.92 -14.89
N ARG A 513 -5.56 4.01 -15.65
CA ARG A 513 -4.44 4.36 -16.53
C ARG A 513 -3.72 5.57 -15.95
N TYR A 514 -2.43 5.39 -15.69
CA TYR A 514 -1.55 6.42 -15.14
C TYR A 514 -0.81 7.16 -16.24
N PHE A 515 -0.78 8.49 -16.14
CA PHE A 515 0.23 9.24 -16.87
C PHE A 515 1.57 9.06 -16.17
N ALA A 516 2.57 8.55 -16.90
CA ALA A 516 3.83 8.11 -16.30
C ALA A 516 4.68 9.24 -15.71
N LYS A 517 4.46 10.49 -16.15
CA LYS A 517 5.22 11.66 -15.70
C LYS A 517 4.45 12.41 -14.63
N GLU A 518 5.19 12.88 -13.63
CA GLU A 518 4.71 13.83 -12.64
C GLU A 518 4.45 15.19 -13.32
N ILE A 519 3.33 15.82 -12.98
CA ILE A 519 2.96 17.16 -13.46
C ILE A 519 3.34 18.15 -12.35
N GLU A 520 4.43 18.89 -12.58
CA GLU A 520 4.83 20.01 -11.72
C GLU A 520 4.00 21.25 -12.09
N LEU A 521 3.26 21.77 -11.12
CA LEU A 521 2.47 22.98 -11.27
C LEU A 521 2.99 24.04 -10.29
N ARG A 522 3.28 25.24 -10.81
CA ARG A 522 3.64 26.40 -9.99
C ARG A 522 2.55 27.44 -10.01
N ALA A 523 2.47 28.22 -8.94
CA ALA A 523 1.53 29.32 -8.86
C ALA A 523 1.73 30.29 -10.04
N ASN A 524 0.63 30.79 -10.61
CA ASN A 524 0.58 31.64 -11.79
C ASN A 524 1.09 31.00 -13.10
N TRP A 525 1.13 29.67 -13.20
CA TRP A 525 1.45 28.97 -14.44
C TRP A 525 0.19 28.48 -15.16
N GLU A 526 0.21 28.53 -16.49
CA GLU A 526 -0.71 27.80 -17.34
C GLU A 526 0.06 26.67 -18.02
N VAL A 527 -0.39 25.44 -17.78
CA VAL A 527 0.26 24.23 -18.28
C VAL A 527 -0.73 23.48 -19.16
N GLU A 528 -0.32 23.20 -20.39
CA GLU A 528 -1.05 22.33 -21.31
C GLU A 528 -0.29 21.00 -21.39
N GLN A 529 -0.99 19.92 -21.07
CA GLN A 529 -0.42 18.59 -21.05
C GLN A 529 -1.21 17.68 -22.00
N GLU A 530 -0.52 17.22 -23.03
CA GLU A 530 -1.00 16.17 -23.91
C GLU A 530 -0.60 14.81 -23.31
N ILE A 531 -1.59 13.94 -23.09
CA ILE A 531 -1.46 12.67 -22.39
C ILE A 531 -1.52 11.53 -23.39
N SER A 532 -0.52 10.66 -23.30
CA SER A 532 -0.57 9.30 -23.83
C SER A 532 -0.19 8.36 -22.70
N PHE A 533 -0.91 7.25 -22.61
CA PHE A 533 -0.72 6.20 -21.61
C PHE A 533 0.20 5.09 -22.13
N ASP A 534 0.55 5.12 -23.40
CA ASP A 534 1.52 4.22 -24.00
C ASP A 534 2.94 4.71 -23.69
N ASN A 535 3.69 3.87 -22.98
CA ASN A 535 5.15 3.94 -22.85
C ASN A 535 5.73 2.58 -23.22
#